data_AF-A0A0Q4G2Y5-F1
#
_entry.id   AF-A0A0Q4G2Y5-F1
#
_cell.length_a   1.000
_cell.length_b   1.000
_cell.length_c   1.000
_cell.angle_alpha   90.00
_cell.angle_beta   90.00
_cell.angle_gamma   90.00
#
_symmetry.space_group_name_H-M   'P 1'
#
loop_
_entity.id
_entity.type
_entity.pdbx_description
1 polymer ?
#
loop_
_entity_poly.entity_id
_entity_poly.type
_entity_poly.pdbx_seq_one_letter_code
_entity_poly.pdbx_strand_id
1 'polypeptide(L)'
;MDPAYKLSIGGHVFDGRDDQYLPATAAQLDQFPGLTVTVHDTILGVDGVAMRFTEHGASVRDDGRVAAWRGITVFRLAGERLSHGWAEEDYFARKRQLKSGLPDAVAAPALAPWDQPVLPPDPATEAIVRDWLPGMLRAAAVEPVLVDGPDFAALVEIDTLTISHMFTAGPRAAAHVESHGRYAGGFVDIDRALVGEPVILRLAAIIDVADGTVSRAQVSGDRLGLHRHLLALQRERKG
;
A
#
# COMPACT_ATOMS: atom_id res chain seq x y z
N MET A 1 6.63 4.44 -18.90
CA MET A 1 5.95 3.15 -18.64
C MET A 1 5.99 2.30 -19.90
N ASP A 2 6.22 1.00 -19.74
CA ASP A 2 6.13 0.02 -20.81
C ASP A 2 4.67 -0.12 -21.33
N PRO A 3 4.42 -0.41 -22.63
CA PRO A 3 3.06 -0.70 -23.09
C PRO A 3 2.40 -1.90 -22.38
N ALA A 4 3.19 -2.92 -22.02
CA ALA A 4 2.75 -4.07 -21.23
C ALA A 4 2.81 -3.82 -19.71
N TYR A 5 2.85 -2.55 -19.29
CA TYR A 5 2.88 -2.17 -17.89
C TYR A 5 1.69 -2.77 -17.13
N LYS A 6 1.98 -3.27 -15.93
CA LYS A 6 0.98 -3.80 -15.00
C LYS A 6 0.91 -2.97 -13.73
N LEU A 7 -0.29 -2.80 -13.18
CA LEU A 7 -0.50 -2.26 -11.84
C LEU A 7 -1.28 -3.26 -11.00
N SER A 8 -0.71 -3.66 -9.87
CA SER A 8 -1.36 -4.46 -8.85
C SER A 8 -1.79 -3.57 -7.69
N ILE A 9 -3.07 -3.65 -7.30
CA ILE A 9 -3.62 -2.90 -6.16
C ILE A 9 -4.71 -3.72 -5.48
N GLY A 10 -4.58 -3.99 -4.18
CA GLY A 10 -5.61 -4.72 -3.42
C GLY A 10 -5.95 -6.10 -3.99
N GLY A 11 -5.00 -6.73 -4.70
CA GLY A 11 -5.19 -8.02 -5.38
C GLY A 11 -5.87 -7.96 -6.75
N HIS A 12 -6.22 -6.77 -7.22
CA HIS A 12 -6.62 -6.55 -8.62
C HIS A 12 -5.39 -6.23 -9.48
N VAL A 13 -5.39 -6.69 -10.73
CA VAL A 13 -4.30 -6.42 -11.68
C VAL A 13 -4.89 -5.72 -12.90
N PHE A 14 -4.40 -4.51 -13.17
CA PHE A 14 -4.56 -3.84 -14.45
C PHE A 14 -3.42 -4.28 -15.36
N ASP A 15 -3.73 -5.04 -16.40
CA ASP A 15 -2.76 -5.61 -17.33
C ASP A 15 -2.80 -4.88 -18.67
N GLY A 16 -1.78 -4.06 -18.95
CA GLY A 16 -1.70 -3.22 -20.14
C GLY A 16 -1.88 -1.74 -19.81
N ARG A 17 -0.91 -0.94 -20.26
CA ARG A 17 -0.87 0.52 -20.03
C ARG A 17 -2.10 1.21 -20.62
N ASP A 18 -2.31 1.01 -21.92
CA ASP A 18 -3.30 1.75 -22.70
C ASP A 18 -4.73 1.18 -22.54
N ASP A 19 -4.84 -0.14 -22.37
CA ASP A 19 -6.15 -0.83 -22.36
C ASP A 19 -6.80 -0.88 -20.98
N GLN A 20 -6.01 -0.89 -19.89
CA GLN A 20 -6.54 -1.05 -18.53
C GLN A 20 -6.08 0.04 -17.57
N TYR A 21 -4.78 0.31 -17.48
CA TYR A 21 -4.26 1.25 -16.49
C TYR A 21 -4.68 2.70 -16.75
N LEU A 22 -4.47 3.21 -17.98
CA LEU A 22 -4.85 4.59 -18.32
C LEU A 22 -6.36 4.83 -18.21
N PRO A 23 -7.26 3.94 -18.69
CA PRO A 23 -8.69 4.08 -18.46
C PRO A 23 -9.08 4.08 -16.98
N ALA A 24 -8.49 3.22 -16.15
CA ALA A 24 -8.76 3.19 -14.71
C ALA A 24 -8.31 4.48 -14.02
N THR A 25 -7.13 4.99 -14.40
CA THR A 25 -6.59 6.27 -13.91
C THR A 25 -7.50 7.43 -14.34
N ALA A 26 -7.93 7.45 -15.60
CA ALA A 26 -8.86 8.45 -16.10
C ALA A 26 -10.19 8.44 -15.32
N ALA A 27 -10.74 7.27 -15.02
CA ALA A 27 -11.96 7.18 -14.21
C ALA A 27 -11.78 7.73 -12.78
N GLN A 28 -10.58 7.60 -12.20
CA GLN A 28 -10.26 8.22 -10.91
C GLN A 28 -10.15 9.74 -11.02
N LEU A 29 -9.53 10.25 -12.08
CA LEU A 29 -9.43 11.69 -12.35
C LEU A 29 -10.80 12.30 -12.67
N ASP A 30 -11.68 11.58 -13.37
CA ASP A 30 -13.06 12.01 -13.59
C ASP A 30 -13.83 12.11 -12.26
N GLN A 31 -13.58 11.18 -11.34
CA GLN A 31 -14.17 11.23 -10.00
C GLN A 31 -13.57 12.36 -9.14
N PHE A 32 -12.28 12.65 -9.30
CA PHE A 32 -11.54 13.67 -8.57
C PHE A 32 -10.80 14.62 -9.55
N PRO A 33 -11.50 15.58 -10.18
CA PRO A 33 -10.88 16.42 -11.23
C PRO A 33 -9.70 17.27 -10.74
N GLY A 34 -9.67 17.58 -9.44
CA GLY A 34 -8.56 18.27 -8.77
C GLY A 34 -7.61 17.33 -8.02
N LEU A 35 -7.58 16.04 -8.37
CA LEU A 35 -6.74 15.05 -7.69
C LEU A 35 -5.28 15.52 -7.65
N THR A 36 -4.73 15.55 -6.45
CA THR A 36 -3.35 15.92 -6.20
C THR A 36 -2.65 14.79 -5.48
N VAL A 37 -1.43 14.48 -5.90
CA VAL A 37 -0.53 13.54 -5.22
C VAL A 37 0.53 14.35 -4.48
N THR A 38 0.64 14.16 -3.18
CA THR A 38 1.71 14.72 -2.35
C THR A 38 2.67 13.61 -1.94
N VAL A 39 3.92 13.70 -2.36
CA VAL A 39 4.95 12.70 -2.07
C VAL A 39 5.63 13.03 -0.73
N HIS A 40 5.81 12.02 0.12
CA HIS A 40 6.37 12.15 1.47
C HIS A 40 7.74 11.48 1.61
N ASP A 41 8.00 10.44 0.81
CA ASP A 41 9.26 9.69 0.83
C ASP A 41 9.41 8.96 -0.51
N THR A 42 10.66 8.71 -0.91
CA THR A 42 11.02 7.99 -2.13
C THR A 42 12.24 7.11 -1.94
N ILE A 43 12.28 5.99 -2.65
CA ILE A 43 13.49 5.21 -2.87
C ILE A 43 13.74 5.20 -4.38
N LEU A 44 14.93 5.63 -4.79
CA LEU A 44 15.37 5.62 -6.17
C LEU A 44 16.51 4.59 -6.32
N GLY A 45 16.21 3.45 -6.92
CA GLY A 45 17.16 2.38 -7.19
C GLY A 45 17.33 2.14 -8.69
N VAL A 46 18.39 1.44 -9.07
CA VAL A 46 18.60 1.04 -10.48
C VAL A 46 17.54 0.02 -10.95
N ASP A 47 17.03 -0.82 -10.04
CA ASP A 47 16.08 -1.89 -10.34
C ASP A 47 14.62 -1.50 -10.10
N GLY A 48 14.39 -0.38 -9.42
CA GLY A 48 13.05 0.01 -9.00
C GLY A 48 12.95 1.39 -8.38
N VAL A 49 11.71 1.84 -8.25
CA VAL A 49 11.34 3.10 -7.59
C VAL A 49 10.26 2.79 -6.58
N ALA A 50 10.29 3.43 -5.41
CA ALA A 50 9.16 3.39 -4.49
C ALA A 50 8.83 4.80 -4.01
N MET A 51 7.56 5.03 -3.68
CA MET A 51 7.13 6.29 -3.09
C MET A 51 6.07 6.06 -2.02
N ARG A 52 6.17 6.82 -0.94
CA ARG A 52 5.09 7.05 0.01
C ARG A 52 4.39 8.35 -0.36
N PHE A 53 3.06 8.34 -0.41
CA PHE A 53 2.29 9.49 -0.85
C PHE A 53 0.97 9.65 -0.10
N THR A 54 0.35 10.80 -0.28
CA THR A 54 -1.07 11.05 -0.02
C THR A 54 -1.71 11.55 -1.30
N GLU A 55 -2.75 10.87 -1.76
CA GLU A 55 -3.68 11.37 -2.76
C GLU A 55 -4.79 12.17 -2.07
N HIS A 56 -5.21 13.28 -2.66
CA HIS A 56 -6.31 14.08 -2.12
C HIS A 56 -7.06 14.86 -3.19
N GLY A 57 -8.33 15.12 -2.95
CA GLY A 57 -9.18 15.89 -3.85
C GLY A 57 -10.66 15.88 -3.45
N ALA A 58 -11.45 16.73 -4.11
CA ALA A 58 -12.90 16.74 -4.00
C ALA A 58 -13.54 15.73 -4.95
N SER A 59 -14.43 14.88 -4.45
CA SER A 59 -15.12 13.89 -5.27
C SER A 59 -16.42 14.43 -5.86
N VAL A 60 -16.56 14.38 -7.18
CA VAL A 60 -17.81 14.79 -7.86
C VAL A 60 -18.96 13.80 -7.60
N ARG A 61 -18.63 12.54 -7.29
CA ARG A 61 -19.63 11.50 -6.98
C ARG A 61 -20.17 11.58 -5.56
N ASP A 62 -19.45 12.25 -4.66
CA ASP A 62 -19.79 12.39 -3.25
C ASP A 62 -20.07 13.85 -2.90
N ASP A 63 -20.83 14.55 -3.75
CA ASP A 63 -21.28 15.94 -3.56
C ASP A 63 -20.15 16.95 -3.27
N GLY A 64 -18.99 16.76 -3.89
CA GLY A 64 -17.82 17.62 -3.71
C GLY A 64 -17.08 17.40 -2.38
N ARG A 65 -17.41 16.35 -1.61
CA ARG A 65 -16.68 16.01 -0.38
C ARG A 65 -15.21 15.75 -0.67
N VAL A 66 -14.37 16.31 0.19
CA VAL A 66 -12.92 16.17 0.11
C VAL A 66 -12.48 14.93 0.88
N ALA A 67 -11.49 14.22 0.34
CA ALA A 67 -10.80 13.16 1.04
C ALA A 67 -9.30 13.22 0.75
N ALA A 68 -8.50 12.71 1.70
CA ALA A 68 -7.07 12.49 1.58
C ALA A 68 -6.73 11.07 2.04
N TRP A 69 -6.09 10.25 1.20
CA TRP A 69 -5.74 8.87 1.53
C TRP A 69 -4.28 8.58 1.21
N ARG A 70 -3.66 7.78 2.06
CA ARG A 70 -2.22 7.55 2.06
C ARG A 70 -1.91 6.23 1.39
N GLY A 71 -0.73 6.11 0.82
CA GLY A 71 -0.31 4.87 0.19
C GLY A 71 1.19 4.75 0.05
N ILE A 72 1.58 3.54 -0.33
CA ILE A 72 2.93 3.24 -0.81
C ILE A 72 2.78 2.55 -2.16
N THR A 73 3.56 2.99 -3.14
CA THR A 73 3.72 2.30 -4.42
C THR A 73 5.17 1.85 -4.57
N VAL A 74 5.34 0.61 -5.03
CA VAL A 74 6.64 0.00 -5.37
C VAL A 74 6.60 -0.33 -6.85
N PHE A 75 7.62 0.06 -7.61
CA PHE A 75 7.71 -0.15 -9.04
C PHE A 75 8.96 -0.93 -9.40
N ARG A 76 8.80 -1.90 -10.29
CA ARG A 76 9.88 -2.59 -10.99
C ARG A 76 10.22 -1.84 -12.28
N LEU A 77 11.53 -1.68 -12.52
CA LEU A 77 12.05 -1.21 -13.80
C LEU A 77 12.39 -2.39 -14.73
N ALA A 78 12.19 -2.18 -16.03
CA ALA A 78 12.74 -2.99 -17.11
C ALA A 78 13.52 -2.05 -18.03
N GLY A 79 14.84 -1.99 -17.86
CA GLY A 79 15.64 -0.89 -18.39
C GLY A 79 15.18 0.45 -17.81
N GLU A 80 14.93 1.44 -18.65
CA GLU A 80 14.50 2.79 -18.22
C GLU A 80 12.97 2.93 -18.05
N ARG A 81 12.21 1.84 -18.12
CA ARG A 81 10.75 1.87 -18.11
C ARG A 81 10.18 1.15 -16.89
N LEU A 82 9.17 1.76 -16.28
CA LEU A 82 8.30 1.06 -15.33
C LEU A 82 7.59 -0.10 -16.04
N SER A 83 7.75 -1.32 -15.53
CA SER A 83 7.15 -2.54 -16.08
C SER A 83 6.03 -3.09 -15.21
N HIS A 84 6.12 -2.96 -13.88
CA HIS A 84 5.08 -3.39 -12.96
C HIS A 84 5.10 -2.50 -11.71
N GLY A 85 3.95 -1.94 -11.32
CA GLY A 85 3.73 -1.28 -10.03
C GLY A 85 2.87 -2.12 -9.08
N TRP A 86 3.17 -2.05 -7.79
CA TRP A 86 2.33 -2.54 -6.70
C TRP A 86 1.97 -1.34 -5.82
N ALA A 87 0.68 -1.01 -5.72
CA ALA A 87 0.19 0.10 -4.92
C ALA A 87 -0.73 -0.43 -3.82
N GLU A 88 -0.46 -0.07 -2.58
CA GLU A 88 -1.37 -0.36 -1.47
C GLU A 88 -1.70 0.96 -0.75
N GLU A 89 -2.99 1.21 -0.58
CA GLU A 89 -3.53 2.51 -0.19
C GLU A 89 -4.63 2.37 0.88
N ASP A 90 -4.73 3.37 1.76
CA ASP A 90 -5.75 3.41 2.81
C ASP A 90 -7.11 3.90 2.30
N TYR A 91 -7.68 3.16 1.35
CA TYR A 91 -9.04 3.43 0.86
C TYR A 91 -10.11 3.24 1.94
N PHE A 92 -9.78 2.56 3.04
CA PHE A 92 -10.66 2.44 4.20
C PHE A 92 -10.89 3.81 4.85
N ALA A 93 -9.83 4.59 5.06
CA ALA A 93 -9.94 5.99 5.49
C ALA A 93 -10.67 6.87 4.45
N ARG A 94 -10.35 6.73 3.16
CA ARG A 94 -11.07 7.46 2.08
C ARG A 94 -12.58 7.26 2.18
N LYS A 95 -13.04 6.01 2.31
CA LYS A 95 -14.46 5.67 2.44
C LYS A 95 -15.09 6.33 3.66
N ARG A 96 -14.39 6.39 4.80
CA ARG A 96 -14.86 7.10 6.01
C ARG A 96 -15.05 8.58 5.72
N GLN A 97 -14.03 9.25 5.16
CA GLN A 97 -14.03 10.70 4.90
C GLN A 97 -15.13 11.10 3.90
N LEU A 98 -15.29 10.34 2.80
CA LEU A 98 -16.35 10.59 1.83
C LEU A 98 -17.74 10.36 2.42
N LYS A 99 -17.89 9.44 3.39
CA LYS A 99 -19.16 9.23 4.08
C LYS A 99 -19.46 10.35 5.11
N SER A 100 -18.45 10.79 5.87
CA SER A 100 -18.61 11.76 6.96
C SER A 100 -18.55 13.22 6.49
N GLY A 101 -17.92 13.49 5.34
CA GLY A 101 -17.58 14.84 4.89
C GLY A 101 -16.42 15.48 5.65
N LEU A 102 -15.70 14.73 6.49
CA LEU A 102 -14.56 15.21 7.27
C LEU A 102 -13.25 14.66 6.69
N PRO A 103 -12.46 15.48 5.98
CA PRO A 103 -11.19 15.04 5.41
C PRO A 103 -10.09 14.91 6.47
N ASP A 104 -9.17 13.99 6.25
CA ASP A 104 -7.94 13.89 7.03
C ASP A 104 -6.91 14.91 6.54
N ALA A 105 -5.95 15.27 7.40
CA ALA A 105 -4.86 16.15 7.03
C ALA A 105 -3.84 15.45 6.11
N VAL A 106 -3.40 16.16 5.07
CA VAL A 106 -2.26 15.78 4.24
C VAL A 106 -0.97 15.98 5.03
N ALA A 107 -0.11 14.95 5.08
CA ALA A 107 1.18 15.05 5.76
C ALA A 107 2.13 16.01 5.02
N ALA A 108 3.18 16.48 5.70
CA ALA A 108 4.16 17.37 5.08
C ALA A 108 4.81 16.71 3.84
N PRO A 109 4.99 17.43 2.72
CA PRO A 109 5.67 16.90 1.55
C PRO A 109 7.15 16.70 1.81
N ALA A 110 7.76 15.75 1.10
CA ALA A 110 9.21 15.74 0.91
C ALA A 110 9.62 17.01 0.13
N LEU A 111 10.74 17.62 0.53
CA LEU A 111 11.19 18.88 -0.10
C LEU A 111 11.65 18.67 -1.55
N ALA A 112 12.34 17.56 -1.82
CA ALA A 112 12.91 17.23 -3.12
C ALA A 112 12.91 15.70 -3.31
N PRO A 113 11.71 15.08 -3.46
CA PRO A 113 11.58 13.61 -3.50
C PRO A 113 12.25 12.97 -4.72
N TRP A 114 12.46 13.72 -5.79
CA TRP A 114 12.96 13.18 -7.06
C TRP A 114 14.44 13.52 -7.33
N ASP A 115 15.04 14.38 -6.52
CA ASP A 115 16.44 14.81 -6.65
C ASP A 115 17.41 14.01 -5.77
N GLN A 116 16.95 12.88 -5.24
CA GLN A 116 17.78 11.95 -4.46
C GLN A 116 18.71 11.15 -5.38
N PRO A 117 19.87 10.68 -4.89
CA PRO A 117 20.74 9.82 -5.69
C PRO A 117 20.04 8.48 -6.01
N VAL A 118 20.23 8.01 -7.25
CA VAL A 118 19.89 6.64 -7.62
C VAL A 118 20.99 5.71 -7.09
N LEU A 119 20.62 4.77 -6.22
CA LEU A 119 21.59 3.88 -5.58
C LEU A 119 21.53 2.46 -6.16
N PRO A 120 22.67 1.72 -6.16
CA PRO A 120 22.69 0.32 -6.56
C PRO A 120 22.01 -0.59 -5.51
N PRO A 121 21.69 -1.84 -5.87
CA PRO A 121 21.19 -2.81 -4.92
C PRO A 121 22.26 -3.14 -3.88
N ASP A 122 21.82 -3.39 -2.65
CA ASP A 122 22.65 -3.80 -1.52
C ASP A 122 22.21 -5.19 -1.03
N PRO A 123 23.03 -6.24 -1.26
CA PRO A 123 22.75 -7.60 -0.79
C PRO A 123 22.65 -7.73 0.73
N ALA A 124 23.35 -6.90 1.51
CA ALA A 124 23.31 -6.96 2.97
C ALA A 124 21.96 -6.45 3.48
N THR A 125 21.52 -5.28 2.99
CA THR A 125 20.17 -4.76 3.23
C THR A 125 19.11 -5.75 2.78
N GLU A 126 19.28 -6.38 1.62
CA GLU A 126 18.31 -7.36 1.13
C GLU A 126 18.16 -8.55 2.09
N ALA A 127 19.27 -9.13 2.56
CA ALA A 127 19.25 -10.25 3.49
C ALA A 127 18.56 -9.89 4.82
N ILE A 128 18.86 -8.71 5.37
CA ILE A 128 18.26 -8.21 6.62
C ILE A 128 16.75 -8.05 6.46
N VAL A 129 16.31 -7.45 5.35
CA VAL A 129 14.88 -7.21 5.10
C VAL A 129 14.12 -8.53 4.88
N ARG A 130 14.70 -9.49 4.15
CA ARG A 130 14.09 -10.81 3.95
C ARG A 130 13.89 -11.57 5.25
N ASP A 131 14.87 -11.51 6.16
CA ASP A 131 14.79 -12.14 7.48
C ASP A 131 13.74 -11.46 8.38
N TRP A 132 13.63 -10.14 8.29
CA TRP A 132 12.71 -9.34 9.10
C TRP A 132 11.24 -9.43 8.66
N LEU A 133 10.97 -9.49 7.34
CA LEU A 133 9.61 -9.41 6.77
C LEU A 133 8.57 -10.36 7.40
N PRO A 134 8.87 -11.65 7.68
CA PRO A 134 7.90 -12.55 8.33
C PRO A 134 7.37 -12.04 9.69
N GLY A 135 8.17 -11.24 10.40
CA GLY A 135 7.80 -10.68 11.71
C GLY A 135 7.26 -9.25 11.67
N MET A 136 7.18 -8.62 10.48
CA MET A 136 7.02 -7.16 10.35
C MET A 136 5.83 -6.60 11.15
N LEU A 137 4.65 -7.23 11.11
CA LEU A 137 3.45 -6.66 11.73
C LEU A 137 3.55 -6.53 13.26
N ARG A 138 4.46 -7.26 13.89
CA ARG A 138 4.70 -7.19 15.35
C ARG A 138 5.93 -6.37 15.70
N ALA A 139 6.68 -5.89 14.71
CA ALA A 139 7.94 -5.21 14.93
C ALA A 139 7.71 -3.75 15.35
N ALA A 140 8.42 -3.31 16.39
CA ALA A 140 8.34 -1.94 16.89
C ALA A 140 8.81 -0.88 15.87
N ALA A 141 9.57 -1.28 14.86
CA ALA A 141 10.04 -0.40 13.79
C ALA A 141 8.94 -0.04 12.76
N VAL A 142 7.76 -0.69 12.81
CA VAL A 142 6.68 -0.44 11.85
C VAL A 142 5.93 0.85 12.19
N GLU A 143 5.81 1.70 11.18
CA GLU A 143 4.97 2.88 11.12
C GLU A 143 3.84 2.65 10.12
N PRO A 144 2.61 2.36 10.58
CA PRO A 144 1.47 2.19 9.71
C PRO A 144 1.14 3.48 8.94
N VAL A 145 1.07 3.38 7.61
CA VAL A 145 0.64 4.44 6.69
C VAL A 145 -0.87 4.35 6.53
N LEU A 146 -1.59 4.72 7.59
CA LEU A 146 -3.05 4.72 7.65
C LEU A 146 -3.58 5.85 8.54
N VAL A 147 -4.90 6.05 8.54
CA VAL A 147 -5.59 6.95 9.47
C VAL A 147 -6.80 6.27 10.11
N ASP A 148 -6.81 6.23 11.44
CA ASP A 148 -7.80 5.60 12.31
C ASP A 148 -8.12 4.13 11.94
N GLY A 149 -9.02 3.53 12.71
CA GLY A 149 -9.44 2.14 12.55
C GLY A 149 -8.38 1.15 13.03
N PRO A 150 -8.61 -0.16 12.82
CA PRO A 150 -7.68 -1.19 13.25
C PRO A 150 -6.41 -1.14 12.39
N ASP A 151 -5.28 -1.30 13.07
CA ASP A 151 -3.97 -1.52 12.45
C ASP A 151 -3.85 -2.96 11.93
N PHE A 152 -2.91 -3.22 11.03
CA PHE A 152 -2.71 -4.50 10.36
C PHE A 152 -2.51 -5.67 11.33
N ALA A 153 -1.73 -5.45 12.40
CA ALA A 153 -1.48 -6.46 13.43
C ALA A 153 -2.74 -6.84 14.24
N ALA A 154 -3.72 -5.94 14.31
CA ALA A 154 -5.02 -6.20 14.93
C ALA A 154 -6.00 -6.91 13.98
N LEU A 155 -5.72 -6.88 12.68
CA LEU A 155 -6.60 -7.44 11.64
C LEU A 155 -6.24 -8.87 11.28
N VAL A 156 -4.95 -9.21 11.23
CA VAL A 156 -4.50 -10.49 10.67
C VAL A 156 -3.39 -11.11 11.53
N GLU A 157 -3.58 -12.36 11.90
CA GLU A 157 -2.50 -13.24 12.35
C GLU A 157 -1.87 -13.89 11.12
N ILE A 158 -0.62 -13.53 10.80
CA ILE A 158 0.09 -14.04 9.62
C ILE A 158 0.59 -15.46 9.89
N ASP A 159 0.24 -16.39 9.00
CA ASP A 159 0.79 -17.75 8.96
C ASP A 159 2.01 -17.80 8.02
N THR A 160 1.88 -17.21 6.83
CA THR A 160 2.94 -17.19 5.81
C THR A 160 2.95 -15.88 5.03
N LEU A 161 4.10 -15.56 4.43
CA LEU A 161 4.28 -14.37 3.64
C LEU A 161 4.95 -14.71 2.31
N THR A 162 4.42 -14.14 1.23
CA THR A 162 5.01 -14.22 -0.11
C THR A 162 5.49 -12.84 -0.54
N ILE A 163 6.77 -12.71 -0.88
CA ILE A 163 7.32 -11.48 -1.45
C ILE A 163 6.98 -11.44 -2.93
N SER A 164 6.02 -10.58 -3.33
CA SER A 164 5.67 -10.41 -4.75
C SER A 164 6.75 -9.62 -5.48
N HIS A 165 7.33 -8.62 -4.82
CA HIS A 165 8.45 -7.86 -5.32
C HIS A 165 9.21 -7.19 -4.19
N MET A 166 10.51 -7.07 -4.36
CA MET A 166 11.38 -6.29 -3.49
C MET A 166 12.59 -5.82 -4.31
N PHE A 167 13.10 -4.65 -3.98
CA PHE A 167 14.41 -4.17 -4.43
C PHE A 167 15.08 -3.36 -3.31
N THR A 168 16.39 -3.18 -3.42
CA THR A 168 17.18 -2.34 -2.50
C THR A 168 17.87 -1.22 -3.26
N ALA A 169 18.16 -0.13 -2.54
CA ALA A 169 18.90 1.02 -3.02
C ALA A 169 19.76 1.55 -1.87
N GLY A 170 20.98 1.03 -1.75
CA GLY A 170 21.82 1.21 -0.56
C GLY A 170 21.11 0.71 0.71
N PRO A 171 21.13 1.46 1.83
CA PRO A 171 20.58 1.03 3.12
C PRO A 171 19.04 1.06 3.21
N ARG A 172 18.35 1.15 2.07
CA ARG A 172 16.89 1.21 1.99
C ARG A 172 16.36 0.10 1.08
N ALA A 173 15.18 -0.40 1.41
CA ALA A 173 14.48 -1.38 0.62
C ALA A 173 13.01 -0.97 0.41
N ALA A 174 12.45 -1.41 -0.70
CA ALA A 174 11.01 -1.37 -0.90
C ALA A 174 10.51 -2.79 -1.16
N ALA A 175 9.36 -3.14 -0.60
CA ALA A 175 8.78 -4.47 -0.74
C ALA A 175 7.27 -4.39 -0.93
N HIS A 176 6.73 -5.26 -1.77
CA HIS A 176 5.33 -5.64 -1.76
C HIS A 176 5.21 -7.12 -1.39
N VAL A 177 4.30 -7.43 -0.48
CA VAL A 177 4.12 -8.76 0.09
C VAL A 177 2.64 -9.12 0.19
N GLU A 178 2.35 -10.40 -0.03
CA GLU A 178 1.06 -11.00 0.30
C GLU A 178 1.19 -11.74 1.63
N SER A 179 0.47 -11.27 2.64
CA SER A 179 0.43 -11.91 3.96
C SER A 179 -0.78 -12.82 4.03
N HIS A 180 -0.55 -14.13 4.06
CA HIS A 180 -1.58 -15.14 4.20
C HIS A 180 -1.71 -15.51 5.67
N GLY A 181 -2.94 -15.54 6.16
CA GLY A 181 -3.16 -15.81 7.57
C GLY A 181 -4.63 -15.88 7.91
N ARG A 182 -4.94 -15.52 9.15
CA ARG A 182 -6.28 -15.61 9.72
C ARG A 182 -6.78 -14.26 10.16
N TYR A 183 -8.06 -14.00 9.93
CA TYR A 183 -8.70 -12.79 10.43
C TYR A 183 -8.70 -12.81 11.96
N ALA A 184 -8.06 -11.82 12.57
CA ALA A 184 -7.91 -11.68 14.01
C ALA A 184 -9.03 -10.86 14.66
N GLY A 185 -9.85 -10.16 13.86
CA GLY A 185 -10.85 -9.22 14.35
C GLY A 185 -10.51 -7.77 14.00
N GLY A 186 -10.84 -6.84 14.89
CA GLY A 186 -10.49 -5.41 14.75
C GLY A 186 -11.51 -4.55 14.02
N PHE A 187 -12.22 -5.07 13.01
CA PHE A 187 -13.34 -4.33 12.42
C PHE A 187 -14.60 -4.42 13.29
N VAL A 188 -15.21 -3.27 13.58
CA VAL A 188 -16.37 -3.17 14.48
C VAL A 188 -17.68 -3.69 13.86
N ASP A 189 -17.77 -3.69 12.54
CA ASP A 189 -18.97 -4.08 11.76
C ASP A 189 -18.86 -5.47 11.12
N ILE A 190 -17.78 -6.20 11.43
CA ILE A 190 -17.57 -7.59 11.01
C ILE A 190 -17.91 -8.52 12.18
N ASP A 191 -18.69 -9.55 11.89
CA ASP A 191 -19.12 -10.56 12.85
C ASP A 191 -17.91 -11.28 13.46
N ARG A 192 -17.88 -11.38 14.79
CA ARG A 192 -16.81 -12.08 15.52
C ARG A 192 -16.74 -13.57 15.18
N ALA A 193 -17.82 -14.15 14.65
CA ALA A 193 -17.82 -15.51 14.15
C ALA A 193 -16.90 -15.74 12.94
N LEU A 194 -16.39 -14.67 12.31
CA LEU A 194 -15.39 -14.76 11.24
C LEU A 194 -13.94 -14.74 11.75
N VAL A 195 -13.70 -14.58 13.06
CA VAL A 195 -12.34 -14.71 13.60
C VAL A 195 -11.82 -16.13 13.32
N GLY A 196 -10.60 -16.22 12.79
CA GLY A 196 -9.98 -17.47 12.36
C GLY A 196 -10.15 -17.79 10.86
N GLU A 197 -10.98 -17.03 10.13
CA GLU A 197 -11.16 -17.22 8.69
C GLU A 197 -9.86 -16.96 7.93
N PRO A 198 -9.51 -17.80 6.93
CA PRO A 198 -8.38 -17.55 6.07
C PRO A 198 -8.56 -16.25 5.28
N VAL A 199 -7.55 -15.39 5.33
CA VAL A 199 -7.54 -14.10 4.63
C VAL A 199 -6.16 -13.82 4.03
N ILE A 200 -6.14 -12.91 3.07
CA ILE A 200 -4.91 -12.36 2.48
C ILE A 200 -4.92 -10.85 2.71
N LEU A 201 -3.88 -10.33 3.35
CA LEU A 201 -3.62 -8.90 3.45
C LEU A 201 -2.40 -8.55 2.62
N ARG A 202 -2.57 -7.65 1.66
CA ARG A 202 -1.49 -7.14 0.81
C ARG A 202 -0.90 -5.89 1.43
N LEU A 203 0.42 -5.83 1.43
CA LEU A 203 1.16 -4.77 2.09
C LEU A 203 2.28 -4.27 1.17
N ALA A 204 2.45 -2.96 1.13
CA ALA A 204 3.60 -2.30 0.50
C ALA A 204 4.39 -1.55 1.57
N ALA A 205 5.72 -1.59 1.49
CA ALA A 205 6.60 -1.04 2.50
C ALA A 205 7.80 -0.30 1.93
N ILE A 206 8.20 0.77 2.63
CA ILE A 206 9.50 1.46 2.51
C ILE A 206 10.24 1.20 3.82
N ILE A 207 11.44 0.65 3.73
CA ILE A 207 12.17 0.07 4.86
C ILE A 207 13.58 0.67 4.91
N ASP A 208 13.96 1.18 6.08
CA ASP A 208 15.28 1.70 6.36
C ASP A 208 16.07 0.69 7.21
N VAL A 209 17.31 0.45 6.83
CA VAL A 209 18.24 -0.43 7.55
C VAL A 209 19.39 0.40 8.11
N ALA A 210 19.67 0.21 9.39
CA ALA A 210 20.83 0.81 10.05
C ALA A 210 21.41 -0.19 11.07
N ASP A 211 22.72 -0.18 11.23
CA ASP A 211 23.43 -1.01 12.22
C ASP A 211 23.07 -2.50 12.15
N GLY A 212 22.88 -3.00 10.92
CA GLY A 212 22.56 -4.41 10.66
C GLY A 212 21.12 -4.82 10.99
N THR A 213 20.22 -3.86 11.24
CA THR A 213 18.82 -4.12 11.61
C THR A 213 17.86 -3.18 10.88
N VAL A 214 16.58 -3.55 10.80
CA VAL A 214 15.53 -2.64 10.33
C VAL A 214 15.30 -1.59 11.40
N SER A 215 15.65 -0.33 11.10
CA SER A 215 15.50 0.80 12.02
C SER A 215 14.13 1.45 11.90
N ARG A 216 13.50 1.37 10.73
CA ARG A 216 12.19 1.93 10.43
C ARG A 216 11.54 1.21 9.25
N ALA A 217 10.24 1.01 9.29
CA ALA A 217 9.47 0.51 8.15
C ALA A 217 8.11 1.21 8.05
N GLN A 218 7.90 1.97 7.00
CA GLN A 218 6.59 2.54 6.67
C GLN A 218 5.79 1.49 5.91
N VAL A 219 4.59 1.15 6.36
CA VAL A 219 3.79 0.06 5.77
C VAL A 219 2.38 0.52 5.44
N SER A 220 1.93 0.30 4.21
CA SER A 220 0.55 0.53 3.76
C SER A 220 -0.12 -0.79 3.37
N GLY A 221 -1.45 -0.87 3.39
CA GLY A 221 -2.18 -2.10 3.09
C GLY A 221 -3.65 -1.92 2.73
N ASP A 222 -4.19 -2.84 1.93
CA ASP A 222 -5.59 -2.82 1.49
C ASP A 222 -6.57 -3.32 2.56
N ARG A 223 -6.80 -2.47 3.57
CA ARG A 223 -7.82 -2.73 4.61
C ARG A 223 -9.23 -2.77 4.04
N LEU A 224 -9.50 -2.01 2.97
CA LEU A 224 -10.84 -1.93 2.40
C LEU A 224 -11.20 -3.20 1.64
N GLY A 225 -10.28 -3.77 0.87
CA GLY A 225 -10.49 -5.06 0.20
C GLY A 225 -10.71 -6.17 1.21
N LEU A 226 -9.89 -6.24 2.26
CA LEU A 226 -10.10 -7.19 3.37
C LEU A 226 -11.49 -7.02 4.01
N HIS A 227 -11.87 -5.78 4.33
CA HIS A 227 -13.19 -5.47 4.89
C HIS A 227 -14.33 -5.93 3.99
N ARG A 228 -14.24 -5.65 2.69
CA ARG A 228 -15.26 -6.04 1.70
C ARG A 228 -15.37 -7.55 1.54
N HIS A 229 -14.24 -8.25 1.54
CA HIS A 229 -14.20 -9.71 1.48
C HIS A 229 -14.93 -10.33 2.68
N LEU A 230 -14.61 -9.88 3.90
CA LEU A 230 -15.25 -10.37 5.13
C LEU A 230 -16.75 -10.05 5.16
N LEU A 231 -17.17 -8.86 4.70
CA LEU A 231 -18.58 -8.53 4.57
C LEU A 231 -19.31 -9.44 3.58
N ALA A 232 -18.66 -9.89 2.51
CA ALA A 232 -19.25 -10.84 1.56
C ALA A 232 -19.48 -12.20 2.22
N LEU A 233 -18.44 -12.75 2.86
CA LEU A 233 -18.54 -14.01 3.61
C LEU A 233 -19.63 -13.96 4.70
N GLN A 234 -19.74 -12.84 5.41
CA GLN A 234 -20.77 -12.65 6.43
C GLN A 234 -22.19 -12.74 5.85
N ARG A 235 -22.42 -12.18 4.66
CA ARG A 235 -23.73 -12.24 4.00
C ARG A 235 -24.05 -13.66 3.55
N GLU A 236 -23.07 -14.38 3.01
CA GLU A 236 -23.22 -15.76 2.56
C GLU A 236 -23.56 -16.72 3.72
N ARG A 237 -23.08 -16.47 4.94
CA ARG A 237 -23.40 -17.30 6.12
C ARG A 237 -24.75 -16.97 6.77
N LYS A 238 -25.33 -15.81 6.47
CA LYS A 238 -26.61 -15.34 7.03
C LYS A 238 -27.80 -15.61 6.10
N GLY A 239 -27.54 -15.90 4.82
CA GLY A 239 -28.53 -16.36 3.84
C GLY A 239 -28.65 -17.87 3.85
#